data_AF-A0A0J6ZLL6-F1
#
_entry.id   AF-A0A0J6ZLL6-F1
#
_cell.length_a   1.000
_cell.length_b   1.000
_cell.length_c   1.000
_cell.angle_alpha   90.00
_cell.angle_beta   90.00
_cell.angle_gamma   90.00
#
_symmetry.space_group_name_H-M   'P 1'
#
loop_
_entity.id
_entity.type
_entity.pdbx_description
1 polymer ?
#
loop_
_entity_poly.entity_id
_entity_poly.type
_entity_poly.pdbx_seq_one_letter_code
_entity_poly.pdbx_strand_id
1 'polypeptide(L)'
;MMTWNVVFHIDEVMKWPLVLGNIKNFIHEMGDRPYQIDVVVNAEAVLCVWEKEWQIDKEVQTLSEQSVRFDFCKKALKGNHIPASALPRAVQMVPSGILRVVELQMDGYAYVKP
;
A
#
# COMPACT_ATOMS: atom_id res chain seq x y z
N MET A 1 19.42 1.53 16.35
CA MET A 1 19.20 2.50 15.27
C MET A 1 17.69 2.70 15.13
N MET A 2 17.23 3.91 14.84
CA MET A 2 15.80 4.20 14.63
C MET A 2 15.39 3.67 13.25
N THR A 3 14.30 2.91 13.17
CA THR A 3 13.67 2.50 11.91
C THR A 3 12.69 3.58 11.46
N TRP A 4 12.75 3.99 10.20
CA TRP A 4 11.79 4.94 9.65
C TRP A 4 10.53 4.21 9.20
N ASN A 5 9.45 4.44 9.94
CA ASN A 5 8.15 3.82 9.68
C ASN A 5 7.23 4.83 8.99
N VAL A 6 6.73 4.49 7.82
CA VAL A 6 5.84 5.36 7.04
C VAL A 6 4.66 4.57 6.50
N VAL A 7 3.46 5.15 6.62
CA VAL A 7 2.25 4.65 6.00
C VAL A 7 1.85 5.55 4.84
N PHE A 8 1.80 4.99 3.64
CA PHE A 8 1.19 5.62 2.48
C PHE A 8 -0.28 5.22 2.40
N HIS A 9 -1.19 6.19 2.34
CA HIS A 9 -2.61 5.95 2.15
C HIS A 9 -3.02 6.34 0.74
N ILE A 10 -3.60 5.40 0.00
CA ILE A 10 -4.17 5.61 -1.33
C ILE A 10 -5.64 5.23 -1.34
N ASP A 11 -6.47 6.11 -1.89
CA ASP A 11 -7.92 5.92 -2.05
C ASP A 11 -8.43 6.15 -3.47
N GLU A 12 -7.61 6.72 -4.37
CA GLU A 12 -7.93 6.96 -5.78
C GLU A 12 -7.07 6.07 -6.70
N VAL A 13 -7.70 5.40 -7.67
CA VAL A 13 -6.97 4.43 -8.51
C VAL A 13 -5.98 5.11 -9.46
N MET A 14 -6.31 6.30 -9.95
CA MET A 14 -5.45 7.11 -10.84
C MET A 14 -4.12 7.52 -10.18
N LYS A 15 -4.02 7.47 -8.84
CA LYS A 15 -2.84 7.90 -8.09
C LYS A 15 -1.77 6.83 -7.90
N TRP A 16 -2.01 5.59 -8.32
CA TRP A 16 -1.03 4.51 -8.21
C TRP A 16 0.37 4.87 -8.75
N PRO A 17 0.51 5.48 -9.94
CA PRO A 17 1.82 5.89 -10.45
C PRO A 17 2.55 6.85 -9.51
N LEU A 18 1.83 7.81 -8.91
CA LEU A 18 2.39 8.78 -7.97
C LEU A 18 2.82 8.10 -6.66
N VAL A 19 1.98 7.23 -6.10
CA VAL A 19 2.27 6.50 -4.85
C VAL A 19 3.49 5.60 -5.03
N LEU A 20 3.54 4.83 -6.10
CA LEU A 20 4.68 3.95 -6.42
C LEU A 20 5.96 4.76 -6.66
N GLY A 21 5.87 5.91 -7.33
CA GLY A 21 6.98 6.83 -7.51
C GLY A 21 7.52 7.36 -6.17
N ASN A 22 6.63 7.80 -5.28
CA ASN A 22 7.00 8.30 -3.95
C ASN A 22 7.65 7.22 -3.08
N ILE A 23 7.16 5.98 -3.12
CA ILE A 23 7.78 4.85 -2.41
C ILE A 23 9.19 4.59 -2.92
N LYS A 24 9.38 4.55 -4.26
CA LYS A 24 10.71 4.34 -4.86
C LYS A 24 11.69 5.46 -4.50
N ASN A 25 11.23 6.72 -4.52
CA ASN A 25 12.04 7.86 -4.11
C ASN A 25 12.42 7.77 -2.63
N PHE A 26 11.47 7.44 -1.75
CA PHE A 26 11.73 7.26 -0.33
C PHE A 26 12.78 6.16 -0.10
N ILE A 27 12.62 4.98 -0.72
CA ILE A 27 13.59 3.88 -0.60
C ILE A 27 14.99 4.32 -1.08
N HIS A 28 15.07 5.02 -2.22
CA HIS A 28 16.33 5.54 -2.74
C HIS A 28 17.00 6.52 -1.77
N GLU A 29 16.25 7.46 -1.20
CA GLU A 29 16.76 8.43 -0.23
C GLU A 29 17.15 7.79 1.10
N MET A 30 16.50 6.70 1.50
CA MET A 30 16.84 5.98 2.73
C MET A 30 18.26 5.39 2.68
N GLY A 31 18.74 4.95 1.52
CA GLY A 31 20.02 4.26 1.39
C GLY A 31 20.07 3.02 2.30
N ASP A 32 21.13 2.90 3.10
CA ASP A 32 21.29 1.77 4.03
C ASP A 32 20.52 1.93 5.35
N ARG A 33 19.78 3.03 5.53
CA ARG A 33 19.03 3.25 6.77
C ARG A 33 17.84 2.28 6.86
N PRO A 34 17.56 1.70 8.04
CA PRO A 34 16.43 0.78 8.17
C PRO A 34 15.10 1.53 8.04
N TYR A 35 14.17 0.94 7.29
CA TYR A 35 12.83 1.46 7.09
C TYR A 35 11.78 0.34 7.10
N GLN A 36 10.52 0.73 7.33
CA GLN A 36 9.35 -0.08 7.05
C GLN A 36 8.29 0.78 6.39
N ILE A 37 7.72 0.28 5.29
CA ILE A 37 6.70 0.98 4.52
C ILE A 37 5.44 0.12 4.52
N ASP A 38 4.33 0.71 4.96
CA ASP A 38 3.00 0.11 4.86
C ASP A 38 2.17 0.97 3.88
N VAL A 39 1.53 0.34 2.91
CA VAL A 39 0.68 0.99 1.91
C VAL A 39 -0.75 0.53 2.15
N VAL A 40 -1.59 1.42 2.67
CA VAL A 40 -2.99 1.12 2.90
C VAL A 40 -3.81 1.51 1.69
N VAL A 41 -4.42 0.51 1.05
CA VAL A 41 -5.23 0.64 -0.16
C VAL A 41 -6.71 0.63 0.22
N ASN A 42 -7.39 1.75 -0.02
CA ASN A 42 -8.78 2.02 0.32
C ASN A 42 -9.62 2.40 -0.90
N ALA A 43 -10.94 2.51 -0.69
CA ALA A 43 -11.92 3.01 -1.66
C ALA A 43 -11.74 2.40 -3.07
N GLU A 44 -11.66 3.21 -4.12
CA GLU A 44 -11.52 2.72 -5.51
C GLU A 44 -10.10 2.26 -5.86
N ALA A 45 -9.08 2.64 -5.08
CA ALA A 45 -7.70 2.26 -5.35
C ALA A 45 -7.49 0.74 -5.36
N VAL A 46 -8.37 -0.05 -4.75
CA VAL A 46 -8.30 -1.52 -4.79
C VAL A 46 -8.58 -2.11 -6.18
N LEU A 47 -9.15 -1.34 -7.13
CA LEU A 47 -9.44 -1.80 -8.50
C LEU A 47 -8.18 -2.17 -9.29
N CYS A 48 -7.01 -1.72 -8.84
CA CYS A 48 -5.72 -1.98 -9.50
C CYS A 48 -5.34 -3.45 -9.67
N VAL A 49 -5.89 -4.35 -8.84
CA VAL A 49 -5.65 -5.81 -8.89
C VAL A 49 -6.71 -6.56 -9.70
N TRP A 50 -7.69 -5.86 -10.25
CA TRP A 50 -8.83 -6.45 -10.94
C TRP A 50 -8.97 -5.95 -12.38
N GLU A 51 -8.75 -4.66 -12.59
CA GLU A 51 -8.82 -4.05 -13.91
C GLU A 51 -7.48 -4.15 -14.63
N LYS A 52 -7.52 -4.65 -15.87
CA LYS A 52 -6.33 -4.86 -16.71
C LYS A 52 -5.56 -3.60 -17.06
N GLU A 53 -6.14 -2.43 -16.85
CA GLU A 53 -5.54 -1.13 -17.17
C GLU A 53 -4.42 -0.74 -16.20
N TRP A 54 -4.52 -1.15 -14.92
CA TRP A 54 -3.61 -0.67 -13.87
C TRP A 54 -2.31 -1.47 -13.74
N GLN A 55 -2.32 -2.77 -14.03
CA GLN A 55 -1.16 -3.68 -14.10
C GLN A 55 -0.05 -3.45 -13.05
N ILE A 56 -0.39 -3.25 -11.77
CA ILE A 56 0.61 -2.92 -10.73
C ILE A 56 1.29 -4.15 -10.13
N ASP A 57 0.92 -5.36 -10.53
CA ASP A 57 1.32 -6.62 -9.87
C ASP A 57 2.84 -6.78 -9.78
N LYS A 58 3.55 -6.42 -10.85
CA LYS A 58 5.01 -6.54 -10.92
C LYS A 58 5.67 -5.58 -9.94
N GLU A 59 5.26 -4.32 -9.93
CA GLU A 59 5.75 -3.31 -9.00
C GLU A 59 5.45 -3.67 -7.55
N VAL A 60 4.23 -4.12 -7.26
CA VAL A 60 3.83 -4.58 -5.91
C VAL A 60 4.71 -5.74 -5.47
N GLN A 61 4.97 -6.71 -6.34
CA GLN A 61 5.84 -7.84 -6.03
C GLN A 61 7.28 -7.38 -5.74
N THR A 62 7.87 -6.56 -6.61
CA THR A 62 9.23 -6.03 -6.43
C THR A 62 9.36 -5.22 -5.15
N LEU A 63 8.40 -4.35 -4.84
CA LEU A 63 8.42 -3.55 -3.62
C LEU A 63 8.21 -4.41 -2.36
N SER A 64 7.43 -5.48 -2.45
CA SER A 64 7.25 -6.41 -1.33
C SER A 64 8.54 -7.13 -0.92
N GLU A 65 9.43 -7.38 -1.88
CA GLU A 65 10.79 -7.89 -1.63
C GLU A 65 11.69 -6.85 -0.95
N GLN A 66 11.30 -5.57 -0.98
CA GLN A 66 12.00 -4.43 -0.38
C GLN A 66 11.34 -3.94 0.92
N SER A 67 10.74 -4.84 1.70
CA SER A 67 10.09 -4.50 2.99
C SER A 67 8.90 -3.54 2.90
N VAL A 68 8.26 -3.45 1.73
CA VAL A 68 6.98 -2.74 1.56
C VAL A 68 5.83 -3.71 1.78
N ARG A 69 4.85 -3.34 2.63
CA ARG A 69 3.64 -4.12 2.85
C ARG A 69 2.46 -3.42 2.20
N PHE A 70 1.59 -4.17 1.53
CA PHE A 70 0.39 -3.64 0.90
C PHE A 70 -0.85 -4.18 1.63
N ASP A 71 -1.57 -3.31 2.31
CA ASP A 71 -2.74 -3.60 3.13
C ASP A 71 -4.02 -3.21 2.38
N PHE A 72 -4.66 -4.19 1.75
CA PHE A 72 -5.91 -3.99 1.02
C PHE A 72 -7.12 -4.04 1.96
N CYS A 73 -7.92 -2.98 1.93
CA CYS A 73 -9.13 -2.89 2.75
C CYS A 73 -10.21 -3.88 2.29
N LYS A 74 -10.55 -4.84 3.15
CA LYS A 74 -11.61 -5.83 2.91
C LYS A 74 -12.96 -5.20 2.58
N LYS A 75 -13.32 -4.10 3.25
CA LYS A 75 -14.57 -3.37 2.97
C LYS A 75 -14.56 -2.73 1.59
N ALA A 76 -13.43 -2.17 1.17
CA ALA A 76 -13.26 -1.59 -0.16
C ALA A 76 -13.32 -2.66 -1.26
N LEU A 77 -12.64 -3.80 -1.07
CA LEU A 77 -12.75 -4.95 -1.98
C LEU A 77 -14.19 -5.41 -2.14
N LYS A 78 -14.91 -5.57 -1.03
CA LYS A 78 -16.33 -5.95 -1.05
C LYS A 78 -17.20 -4.90 -1.76
N GLY A 79 -16.99 -3.62 -1.46
CA GLY A 79 -17.74 -2.51 -2.06
C GLY A 79 -17.54 -2.40 -3.57
N ASN A 80 -16.35 -2.76 -4.06
CA ASN A 80 -16.01 -2.78 -5.48
C ASN A 80 -16.19 -4.17 -6.14
N HIS A 81 -16.84 -5.12 -5.46
CA HIS A 81 -17.11 -6.47 -5.99
C HIS A 81 -15.86 -7.26 -6.41
N ILE A 82 -14.72 -7.01 -5.77
CA ILE A 82 -13.46 -7.70 -6.07
C ILE A 82 -13.35 -8.95 -5.17
N PRO A 83 -13.22 -10.16 -5.75
CA PRO A 83 -13.04 -11.38 -4.97
C PRO A 83 -11.65 -11.42 -4.35
N ALA A 84 -11.52 -11.99 -3.15
CA ALA A 84 -10.23 -12.14 -2.47
C ALA A 84 -9.19 -12.93 -3.30
N SER A 85 -9.65 -13.84 -4.17
CA SER A 85 -8.80 -14.62 -5.08
C SER A 85 -8.14 -13.78 -6.17
N ALA A 86 -8.58 -12.53 -6.38
CA ALA A 86 -7.92 -11.58 -7.27
C ALA A 86 -6.63 -11.01 -6.70
N LEU A 87 -6.47 -11.05 -5.37
CA LEU A 87 -5.34 -10.41 -4.72
C LEU A 87 -4.03 -11.17 -5.02
N PRO A 88 -2.94 -10.45 -5.36
CA PRO A 88 -1.63 -11.05 -5.46
C PRO A 88 -1.19 -11.66 -4.12
N ARG A 89 -0.37 -12.72 -4.15
CA ARG A 89 0.16 -13.34 -2.92
C ARG A 89 0.98 -12.40 -2.05
N ALA A 90 1.54 -11.35 -2.65
CA ALA A 90 2.41 -10.38 -1.98
C ALA A 90 1.64 -9.35 -1.14
N VAL A 91 0.31 -9.28 -1.23
CA VAL A 91 -0.50 -8.31 -0.48
C VAL A 91 -1.24 -8.98 0.68
N GLN A 92 -1.61 -8.16 1.66
CA GLN A 92 -2.39 -8.57 2.81
C GLN A 92 -3.77 -7.92 2.78
N MET A 93 -4.74 -8.55 3.41
CA MET A 93 -6.09 -8.00 3.53
C MET A 93 -6.34 -7.59 4.98
N VAL A 94 -6.71 -6.33 5.18
CA VAL A 94 -7.04 -5.77 6.50
C VAL A 94 -8.55 -5.54 6.62
N PRO A 95 -9.15 -5.68 7.82
CA PRO A 95 -10.59 -5.51 8.00
C PRO A 95 -11.11 -4.13 7.57
N SER A 96 -10.33 -3.07 7.78
CA SER A 96 -10.69 -1.69 7.46
C SER A 96 -9.43 -0.86 7.26
N GLY A 97 -9.21 -0.28 6.07
CA GLY A 97 -7.99 0.48 5.83
C GLY A 97 -7.91 1.76 6.66
N ILE A 98 -9.02 2.46 6.92
CA ILE A 98 -8.97 3.61 7.84
C ILE A 98 -8.55 3.21 9.26
N LEU A 99 -8.97 2.04 9.74
CA LEU A 99 -8.54 1.54 11.05
C LEU A 99 -7.05 1.22 11.02
N ARG A 100 -6.58 0.56 9.95
CA ARG A 100 -5.15 0.25 9.76
C ARG A 100 -4.27 1.49 9.73
N VAL A 101 -4.71 2.56 9.07
CA VAL A 101 -4.02 3.86 9.06
C VAL A 101 -3.93 4.45 10.48
N VAL A 102 -5.00 4.35 11.27
CA VAL A 102 -5.02 4.84 12.66
C VAL A 102 -4.08 4.01 13.54
N GLU A 103 -4.15 2.67 13.45
CA GLU A 103 -3.26 1.75 14.16
C GLU A 103 -1.79 2.06 13.88
N LEU A 104 -1.42 2.18 12.59
CA LEU A 104 -0.05 2.50 12.18
C LEU A 104 0.42 3.87 12.71
N GLN A 105 -0.42 4.90 12.65
CA GLN A 105 -0.07 6.20 13.23
C GLN A 105 0.11 6.14 14.75
N MET A 106 -0.73 5.37 15.45
CA MET A 106 -0.57 5.14 16.90
C MET A 106 0.72 4.37 17.23
N ASP A 107 1.16 3.49 16.33
CA ASP A 107 2.45 2.80 16.40
C ASP A 107 3.64 3.70 16.01
N GLY A 108 3.40 4.99 15.76
CA GLY A 108 4.43 6.00 15.48
C GLY A 108 4.82 6.14 14.01
N TYR A 109 4.02 5.60 13.08
CA TYR A 109 4.28 5.78 11.65
C TYR A 109 4.00 7.21 11.22
N ALA A 110 4.87 7.76 10.36
CA ALA A 110 4.57 8.97 9.61
C ALA A 110 3.45 8.69 8.60
N TYR A 111 2.49 9.61 8.48
CA TYR A 111 1.38 9.49 7.54
C TYR A 111 1.63 10.30 6.28
N VAL A 112 1.50 9.65 5.10
CA VAL A 112 1.62 10.29 3.79
C VAL A 112 0.40 9.95 2.93
N LYS A 113 -0.24 10.97 2.36
CA LYS A 113 -1.35 10.81 1.40
C LYS A 113 -1.04 11.56 0.10
N PRO A 114 -0.55 10.85 -0.94
CA PRO A 114 -0.27 11.46 -2.23
C PRO A 114 -1.50 11.95 -3.00
#